data_AF-A0A9W3FKC7-F1
#
_entry.id   AF-A0A9W3FKC7-F1
#
_cell.length_a   1.000
_cell.length_b   1.000
_cell.length_c   1.000
_cell.angle_alpha   90.00
_cell.angle_beta   90.00
_cell.angle_gamma   90.00
#
_symmetry.space_group_name_H-M   'P 1'
#
loop_
_entity.id
_entity.type
_entity.pdbx_description
1 polymer ?
#
loop_
_entity_poly.entity_id
_entity_poly.type
_entity_poly.pdbx_seq_one_letter_code
_entity_poly.pdbx_strand_id
1 'polypeptide(L)'
;MRSQEVLGQAARLASSGLLLQVVFRLITFVLNAFILRILSKEIVGIVNVRLTLLYSTTIFLAREAFRRACLSRGAQRDWSQTLNLLWLTVPLGVFWSLFLGWVWLQLLDVPDPNVIPHYGTGVLVFGLSAVVELLGEPFWVLAQAHMFVKLKVIAESLSVILKSILTAFLVLWLPYWGLYIFSLAQLSYTTVLVLCYVIYFTKLLGSPESTKQQALPVSRMTDMLPRITRSREDVAVAAAVLESLLKLALLAGLTITVFGFAYSQLALDIYGGAMLSSGSGPILLRAYCLYVLLLAINGVTECFTFAAMSKEEVDRYNFMMLALSSSFLVLSYLLTRWCGSVGFILANCFNMGIRITQSLCFIHRYYQKSPHRPLAGLCLSPVLLGTFALSGGVTSLSEVFLCCEQGWLARLVHVAVGALCLGATLGMAFLTETKLIHFLRTQLGMSRLADKTT
;
A
#
# COMPACT_ATOMS: atom_id res chain seq x y z
N MET A 1 9.03 6.99 -32.08
CA MET A 1 8.57 5.61 -32.38
C MET A 1 9.06 4.60 -31.35
N ARG A 2 10.16 3.84 -31.55
CA ARG A 2 10.51 2.66 -30.72
C ARG A 2 10.42 2.86 -29.19
N SER A 3 10.89 3.98 -28.64
CA SER A 3 10.77 4.26 -27.19
C SER A 3 9.33 4.57 -26.73
N GLN A 4 8.52 5.24 -27.55
CA GLN A 4 7.10 5.50 -27.26
C GLN A 4 6.26 4.22 -27.32
N GLU A 5 6.62 3.27 -28.19
CA GLU A 5 5.93 1.97 -28.27
C GLU A 5 6.26 1.09 -27.05
N VAL A 6 7.54 1.03 -26.64
CA VAL A 6 7.95 0.37 -25.39
C VAL A 6 7.26 1.01 -24.18
N LEU A 7 7.21 2.35 -24.11
CA LEU A 7 6.51 3.07 -23.05
C LEU A 7 5.01 2.74 -23.02
N GLY A 8 4.34 2.75 -24.18
CA GLY A 8 2.92 2.40 -24.30
C GLY A 8 2.62 0.93 -23.98
N GLN A 9 3.55 0.02 -24.23
CA GLN A 9 3.42 -1.39 -23.86
C GLN A 9 3.61 -1.59 -22.35
N ALA A 10 4.62 -0.93 -21.75
CA ALA A 10 4.84 -0.93 -20.30
C ALA A 10 3.65 -0.33 -19.54
N ALA A 11 3.10 0.79 -20.02
CA ALA A 11 1.96 1.46 -19.40
C ALA A 11 0.67 0.61 -19.44
N ARG A 12 0.41 -0.14 -20.53
CA ARG A 12 -0.72 -1.10 -20.60
C ARG A 12 -0.54 -2.31 -19.67
N LEU A 13 0.70 -2.78 -19.50
CA LEU A 13 1.01 -3.83 -18.52
C LEU A 13 0.81 -3.35 -17.08
N ALA A 14 1.17 -2.10 -16.79
CA ALA A 14 0.93 -1.47 -15.50
C ALA A 14 -0.57 -1.23 -15.24
N SER A 15 -1.32 -0.66 -16.19
CA SER A 15 -2.74 -0.35 -16.00
C SER A 15 -3.62 -1.60 -15.88
N SER A 16 -3.35 -2.64 -16.67
CA SER A 16 -4.06 -3.93 -16.54
C SER A 16 -3.75 -4.65 -15.22
N GLY A 17 -2.50 -4.56 -14.71
CA GLY A 17 -2.14 -5.05 -13.39
C GLY A 17 -2.83 -4.27 -12.25
N LEU A 18 -2.91 -2.94 -12.37
CA LEU A 18 -3.54 -2.07 -11.38
C LEU A 18 -5.06 -2.28 -11.31
N LEU A 19 -5.76 -2.39 -12.45
CA LEU A 19 -7.19 -2.70 -12.48
C LEU A 19 -7.50 -4.05 -11.80
N LEU A 20 -6.69 -5.08 -12.10
CA LEU A 20 -6.81 -6.40 -11.47
C LEU A 20 -6.60 -6.33 -9.94
N GLN A 21 -5.62 -5.54 -9.48
CA GLN A 21 -5.38 -5.32 -8.06
C GLN A 21 -6.55 -4.60 -7.35
N VAL A 22 -7.21 -3.65 -8.02
CA VAL A 22 -8.43 -2.99 -7.49
C VAL A 22 -9.56 -4.01 -7.32
N VAL A 23 -9.83 -4.85 -8.32
CA VAL A 23 -10.89 -5.88 -8.25
C VAL A 23 -10.64 -6.86 -7.09
N PHE A 24 -9.41 -7.35 -6.93
CA PHE A 24 -9.10 -8.24 -5.80
C PHE A 24 -9.14 -7.55 -4.44
N ARG A 25 -8.81 -6.24 -4.35
CA ARG A 25 -9.01 -5.45 -3.13
C ARG A 25 -10.49 -5.27 -2.77
N LEU A 26 -11.38 -5.15 -3.76
CA LEU A 26 -12.83 -5.09 -3.52
C LEU A 26 -13.38 -6.43 -3.01
N ILE A 27 -12.98 -7.56 -3.61
CA ILE A 27 -13.37 -8.91 -3.15
C ILE A 27 -12.93 -9.15 -1.70
N THR A 28 -11.66 -8.86 -1.39
CA THR A 28 -11.13 -9.05 -0.03
C THR A 28 -11.71 -8.08 0.99
N PHE A 29 -12.03 -6.84 0.59
CA PHE A 29 -12.76 -5.88 1.43
C PHE A 29 -14.15 -6.42 1.84
N VAL A 30 -14.92 -6.97 0.88
CA VAL A 30 -16.26 -7.53 1.15
C VAL A 30 -16.19 -8.78 2.05
N LEU A 31 -15.25 -9.70 1.80
CA LEU A 31 -15.04 -10.87 2.66
C LEU A 31 -14.67 -10.47 4.10
N ASN A 32 -13.80 -9.46 4.25
CA ASN A 32 -13.41 -8.95 5.57
C ASN A 32 -14.56 -8.20 6.27
N ALA A 33 -15.42 -7.49 5.53
CA ALA A 33 -16.64 -6.88 6.08
C ALA A 33 -17.58 -7.92 6.70
N PHE A 34 -17.78 -9.04 6.00
CA PHE A 34 -18.59 -10.17 6.47
C PHE A 34 -18.01 -10.77 7.77
N ILE A 35 -16.70 -11.05 7.80
CA ILE A 35 -15.99 -11.58 8.97
C ILE A 35 -16.15 -10.64 10.18
N LEU A 36 -15.96 -9.33 10.00
CA LEU A 36 -16.05 -8.33 11.07
C LEU A 36 -17.45 -8.20 11.71
N ARG A 37 -18.51 -8.66 11.04
CA ARG A 37 -19.88 -8.64 11.58
C ARG A 37 -20.22 -9.84 12.48
N ILE A 38 -19.38 -10.89 12.48
CA ILE A 38 -19.63 -12.14 13.22
C ILE A 38 -18.76 -12.23 14.49
N LEU A 39 -17.68 -11.45 14.57
CA LEU A 39 -16.66 -11.57 15.62
C LEU A 39 -16.72 -10.47 16.69
N SER A 40 -16.28 -10.82 17.90
CA SER A 40 -16.18 -9.88 19.02
C SER A 40 -15.09 -8.83 18.78
N LYS A 41 -15.31 -7.64 19.35
CA LYS A 41 -14.38 -6.50 19.23
C LYS A 41 -12.98 -6.83 19.74
N GLU A 42 -12.88 -7.69 20.75
CA GLU A 42 -11.63 -8.06 21.42
C GLU A 42 -10.76 -8.99 20.56
N ILE A 43 -11.35 -10.02 19.96
CA ILE A 43 -10.63 -10.93 19.04
C ILE A 43 -10.16 -10.14 17.82
N VAL A 44 -11.02 -9.29 17.25
CA VAL A 44 -10.66 -8.41 16.14
C VAL A 44 -9.51 -7.47 16.51
N GLY A 45 -9.54 -6.87 17.70
CA GLY A 45 -8.48 -5.99 18.20
C GLY A 45 -7.15 -6.73 18.42
N ILE A 46 -7.17 -7.92 19.04
CA ILE A 46 -5.97 -8.71 19.28
C ILE A 46 -5.34 -9.20 17.98
N VAL A 47 -6.13 -9.69 17.04
CA VAL A 47 -5.63 -10.15 15.74
C VAL A 47 -5.09 -8.97 14.93
N ASN A 48 -5.92 -7.96 14.67
CA ASN A 48 -5.57 -6.90 13.71
C ASN A 48 -4.60 -5.86 14.27
N VAL A 49 -4.49 -5.70 15.59
CA VAL A 49 -3.53 -4.79 16.23
C VAL A 49 -2.37 -5.58 16.86
N ARG A 50 -2.61 -6.36 17.91
CA ARG A 50 -1.50 -6.95 18.70
C ARG A 50 -0.69 -8.00 17.93
N LEU A 51 -1.34 -8.92 17.21
CA LEU A 51 -0.63 -9.97 16.47
C LEU A 51 -0.13 -9.51 15.10
N THR A 52 -0.89 -8.65 14.39
CA THR A 52 -0.37 -7.95 13.20
C THR A 52 0.88 -7.14 13.50
N LEU A 53 0.95 -6.45 14.65
CA LEU A 53 2.13 -5.68 15.06
C LEU A 53 3.35 -6.60 15.26
N LEU A 54 3.20 -7.70 16.00
CA LEU A 54 4.26 -8.72 16.16
C LEU A 54 4.79 -9.19 14.81
N TYR A 55 3.90 -9.66 13.93
CA TYR A 55 4.24 -10.20 12.61
C TYR A 55 4.89 -9.12 11.71
N SER A 56 4.32 -7.91 11.66
CA SER A 56 4.82 -6.82 10.82
C SER A 56 6.17 -6.28 11.31
N THR A 57 6.38 -6.15 12.62
CA THR A 57 7.66 -5.72 13.21
C THR A 57 8.74 -6.79 13.06
N THR A 58 8.40 -8.07 13.27
CA THR A 58 9.32 -9.20 12.99
C THR A 58 9.81 -9.15 11.55
N ILE A 59 8.88 -9.04 10.59
CA ILE A 59 9.18 -8.92 9.17
C ILE A 59 10.00 -7.66 8.88
N PHE A 60 9.60 -6.49 9.39
CA PHE A 60 10.28 -5.22 9.12
C PHE A 60 11.75 -5.25 9.54
N LEU A 61 12.03 -5.71 10.77
CA LEU A 61 13.39 -5.82 11.31
C LEU A 61 14.23 -6.89 10.60
N ALA A 62 13.62 -8.00 10.19
CA ALA A 62 14.30 -9.07 9.47
C ALA A 62 14.58 -8.76 7.99
N ARG A 63 13.77 -7.91 7.35
CA ARG A 63 13.73 -7.76 5.88
C ARG A 63 14.06 -6.37 5.34
N GLU A 64 13.53 -5.30 5.92
CA GLU A 64 13.36 -4.04 5.17
C GLU A 64 14.70 -3.41 4.75
N ALA A 65 15.72 -3.47 5.62
CA ALA A 65 17.07 -3.01 5.29
C ALA A 65 17.68 -3.79 4.11
N PHE A 66 17.54 -5.13 4.12
CA PHE A 66 18.04 -6.00 3.04
C PHE A 66 17.28 -5.77 1.74
N ARG A 67 15.94 -5.70 1.80
CA ARG A 67 15.08 -5.40 0.65
C ARG A 67 15.47 -4.06 0.01
N ARG A 68 15.68 -3.00 0.79
CA ARG A 68 16.14 -1.69 0.30
C ARG A 68 17.55 -1.76 -0.30
N ALA A 69 18.52 -2.33 0.42
CA ALA A 69 19.89 -2.47 -0.05
C ALA A 69 19.99 -3.29 -1.35
N CYS A 70 19.14 -4.31 -1.50
CA CYS A 70 19.03 -5.12 -2.71
C CYS A 70 18.33 -4.36 -3.85
N LEU A 71 17.18 -3.73 -3.63
CA LEU A 71 16.43 -3.01 -4.68
C LEU A 71 17.09 -1.69 -5.12
N SER A 72 17.88 -1.05 -4.26
CA SER A 72 18.68 0.13 -4.60
C SER A 72 19.81 -0.18 -5.59
N ARG A 73 20.26 -1.45 -5.69
CA ARG A 73 21.15 -1.90 -6.77
C ARG A 73 20.36 -1.97 -8.08
N GLY A 74 20.64 -1.03 -8.99
CA GLY A 74 20.09 -0.96 -10.34
C GLY A 74 20.50 -2.12 -11.27
N ALA A 75 20.35 -1.97 -12.59
CA ALA A 75 20.50 -3.05 -13.59
C ALA A 75 21.83 -3.83 -13.59
N GLN A 76 22.83 -3.35 -12.84
CA GLN A 76 24.16 -3.89 -12.67
C GLN A 76 24.29 -4.67 -11.36
N ARG A 77 23.54 -5.78 -11.30
CA ARG A 77 23.24 -6.48 -10.05
C ARG A 77 23.77 -7.91 -10.07
N ASP A 78 24.76 -8.16 -9.23
CA ASP A 78 25.13 -9.54 -8.87
C ASP A 78 23.96 -10.16 -8.10
N TRP A 79 23.23 -11.03 -8.80
CA TRP A 79 22.07 -11.74 -8.26
C TRP A 79 22.45 -12.75 -7.20
N SER A 80 23.64 -13.36 -7.25
CA SER A 80 24.08 -14.30 -6.22
C SER A 80 24.34 -13.61 -4.88
N GLN A 81 25.03 -12.46 -4.88
CA GLN A 81 25.23 -11.64 -3.69
C GLN A 81 23.90 -11.14 -3.15
N THR A 82 23.00 -10.72 -4.05
CA THR A 82 21.63 -10.32 -3.71
C THR A 82 20.91 -11.47 -3.00
N LEU A 83 20.94 -12.68 -3.53
CA LEU A 83 20.20 -13.83 -3.01
C LEU A 83 20.82 -14.33 -1.70
N ASN A 84 22.15 -14.41 -1.58
CA ASN A 84 22.84 -14.73 -0.33
C ASN A 84 22.51 -13.73 0.79
N LEU A 85 22.47 -12.43 0.46
CA LEU A 85 22.10 -11.36 1.39
C LEU A 85 20.61 -11.42 1.79
N LEU A 86 19.72 -11.84 0.88
CA LEU A 86 18.29 -12.03 1.17
C LEU A 86 18.01 -13.31 1.97
N TRP A 87 18.77 -14.38 1.79
CA TRP A 87 18.65 -15.59 2.61
C TRP A 87 18.99 -15.33 4.09
N LEU A 88 19.82 -14.32 4.38
CA LEU A 88 20.09 -13.86 5.75
C LEU A 88 18.83 -13.30 6.47
N THR A 89 17.79 -12.90 5.73
CA THR A 89 16.52 -12.46 6.33
C THR A 89 15.80 -13.57 7.07
N VAL A 90 16.00 -14.85 6.72
CA VAL A 90 15.34 -16.00 7.34
C VAL A 90 15.85 -16.28 8.77
N PRO A 91 17.15 -16.47 9.05
CA PRO A 91 17.64 -16.64 10.42
C PRO A 91 17.43 -15.39 11.28
N LEU A 92 17.50 -14.19 10.71
CA LEU A 92 17.12 -12.97 11.41
C LEU A 92 15.62 -12.93 11.72
N GLY A 93 14.78 -13.45 10.82
CA GLY A 93 13.35 -13.66 11.05
C GLY A 93 13.08 -14.61 12.21
N VAL A 94 13.80 -15.73 12.31
CA VAL A 94 13.70 -16.66 13.44
C VAL A 94 14.13 -15.97 14.74
N PHE A 95 15.26 -15.26 14.75
CA PHE A 95 15.72 -14.51 15.92
C PHE A 95 14.69 -13.46 16.38
N TRP A 96 14.20 -12.60 15.49
CA TRP A 96 13.22 -11.57 15.84
C TRP A 96 11.86 -12.17 16.23
N SER A 97 11.44 -13.26 15.60
CA SER A 97 10.20 -13.98 15.93
C SER A 97 10.24 -14.55 17.35
N LEU A 98 11.36 -15.16 17.76
CA LEU A 98 11.56 -15.66 19.12
C LEU A 98 11.68 -14.52 20.14
N PHE A 99 12.47 -13.49 19.85
CA PHE A 99 12.67 -12.35 20.75
C PHE A 99 11.37 -11.55 20.98
N LEU A 100 10.69 -11.16 19.91
CA LEU A 100 9.43 -10.41 20.00
C LEU A 100 8.29 -11.30 20.50
N GLY A 101 8.29 -12.60 20.17
CA GLY A 101 7.37 -13.57 20.76
C GLY A 101 7.53 -13.66 22.28
N TRP A 102 8.76 -13.71 22.79
CA TRP A 102 9.03 -13.64 24.24
C TRP A 102 8.53 -12.33 24.86
N VAL A 103 8.82 -11.18 24.26
CA VAL A 103 8.28 -9.87 24.70
C VAL A 103 6.75 -9.88 24.77
N TRP A 104 6.07 -10.43 23.76
CA TRP A 104 4.60 -10.52 23.70
C TRP A 104 3.98 -11.47 24.74
N LEU A 105 4.76 -12.38 25.33
CA LEU A 105 4.28 -13.37 26.30
C LEU A 105 4.72 -13.09 27.74
N GLN A 106 5.79 -12.31 27.94
CA GLN A 106 6.45 -12.14 29.24
C GLN A 106 6.61 -10.68 29.66
N LEU A 107 6.50 -9.70 28.74
CA LEU A 107 6.70 -8.27 29.02
C LEU A 107 5.48 -7.39 28.71
N LEU A 108 4.57 -7.85 27.84
CA LEU A 108 3.30 -7.18 27.56
C LEU A 108 2.13 -7.88 28.25
N ASP A 109 1.15 -7.12 28.73
CA ASP A 109 -0.03 -7.64 29.44
C ASP A 109 -0.74 -8.75 28.63
N VAL A 110 -0.72 -9.97 29.13
CA VAL A 110 -1.37 -11.12 28.48
C VAL A 110 -2.89 -10.99 28.65
N PRO A 111 -3.71 -11.12 27.59
CA PRO A 111 -5.16 -11.06 27.71
C PRO A 111 -5.72 -12.18 28.59
N ASP A 112 -6.84 -11.93 29.27
CA ASP A 112 -7.52 -12.92 30.11
C ASP A 112 -7.85 -14.21 29.31
N PRO A 113 -7.37 -15.39 29.73
CA PRO A 113 -7.64 -16.66 29.07
C PRO A 113 -9.13 -17.02 28.93
N ASN A 114 -9.99 -16.51 29.80
CA ASN A 114 -11.44 -16.70 29.73
C ASN A 114 -12.08 -15.91 28.58
N VAL A 115 -11.44 -14.82 28.14
CA VAL A 115 -11.94 -13.93 27.08
C VAL A 115 -11.26 -14.27 25.74
N ILE A 116 -9.95 -14.53 25.74
CA ILE A 116 -9.19 -14.97 24.56
C ILE A 116 -8.39 -16.24 24.90
N PRO A 117 -8.99 -17.43 24.75
CA PRO A 117 -8.28 -18.68 24.97
C PRO A 117 -7.14 -18.86 23.95
N HIS A 118 -6.08 -19.53 24.40
CA HIS A 118 -4.90 -19.90 23.59
C HIS A 118 -4.11 -18.73 22.95
N TYR A 119 -4.09 -17.55 23.60
CA TYR A 119 -3.27 -16.41 23.18
C TYR A 119 -1.82 -16.77 22.84
N GLY A 120 -1.19 -17.61 23.67
CA GLY A 120 0.19 -18.07 23.48
C GLY A 120 0.43 -18.77 22.14
N THR A 121 -0.48 -19.64 21.71
CA THR A 121 -0.36 -20.31 20.42
C THR A 121 -0.57 -19.35 19.26
N GLY A 122 -1.41 -18.33 19.42
CA GLY A 122 -1.56 -17.25 18.43
C GLY A 122 -0.27 -16.44 18.22
N VAL A 123 0.43 -16.08 19.31
CA VAL A 123 1.75 -15.44 19.25
C VAL A 123 2.76 -16.31 18.49
N LEU A 124 2.87 -17.59 18.86
CA LEU A 124 3.80 -18.53 18.22
C LEU A 124 3.50 -18.74 16.73
N VAL A 125 2.22 -18.89 16.34
CA VAL A 125 1.85 -19.12 14.94
C VAL A 125 2.01 -17.86 14.09
N PHE A 126 1.70 -16.66 14.60
CA PHE A 126 1.99 -15.42 13.86
C PHE A 126 3.49 -15.19 13.69
N GLY A 127 4.30 -15.53 14.71
CA GLY A 127 5.75 -15.54 14.62
C GLY A 127 6.29 -16.55 13.60
N LEU A 128 5.70 -17.75 13.52
CA LEU A 128 6.02 -18.76 12.51
C LEU A 128 5.63 -18.29 11.11
N SER A 129 4.45 -17.67 10.94
CA SER A 129 4.01 -17.10 9.67
C SER A 129 4.98 -16.05 9.14
N ALA A 130 5.53 -15.19 10.01
CA ALA A 130 6.56 -14.23 9.64
C ALA A 130 7.81 -14.92 9.06
N VAL A 131 8.29 -15.99 9.72
CA VAL A 131 9.43 -16.79 9.21
C VAL A 131 9.10 -17.46 7.88
N VAL A 132 7.90 -18.02 7.73
CA VAL A 132 7.45 -18.63 6.47
C VAL A 132 7.45 -17.62 5.33
N GLU A 133 6.93 -16.41 5.51
CA GLU A 133 6.95 -15.40 4.44
C GLU A 133 8.38 -15.03 3.99
N LEU A 134 9.34 -14.99 4.92
CA LEU A 134 10.73 -14.64 4.61
C LEU A 134 11.42 -15.69 3.71
N LEU A 135 10.96 -16.95 3.70
CA LEU A 135 11.36 -17.95 2.69
C LEU A 135 10.98 -17.54 1.25
N GLY A 136 9.93 -16.72 1.10
CA GLY A 136 9.49 -16.17 -0.17
C GLY A 136 10.27 -14.94 -0.64
N GLU A 137 11.07 -14.32 0.23
CA GLU A 137 11.69 -13.02 -0.05
C GLU A 137 12.69 -13.02 -1.22
N PRO A 138 13.58 -14.02 -1.38
CA PRO A 138 14.46 -14.11 -2.55
C PRO A 138 13.67 -14.07 -3.88
N PHE A 139 12.53 -14.77 -3.93
CA PHE A 139 11.66 -14.83 -5.11
C PHE A 139 10.84 -13.55 -5.32
N TRP A 140 10.33 -12.93 -4.25
CA TRP A 140 9.61 -11.65 -4.33
C TRP A 140 10.50 -10.54 -4.88
N VAL A 141 11.77 -10.48 -4.43
CA VAL A 141 12.74 -9.48 -4.89
C VAL A 141 13.21 -9.76 -6.31
N LEU A 142 13.41 -11.03 -6.69
CA LEU A 142 13.68 -11.44 -8.07
C LEU A 142 12.53 -11.01 -9.01
N ALA A 143 11.29 -11.31 -8.63
CA ALA A 143 10.09 -10.90 -9.37
C ALA A 143 9.92 -9.37 -9.43
N GLN A 144 10.33 -8.64 -8.38
CA GLN A 144 10.26 -7.18 -8.36
C GLN A 144 11.26 -6.54 -9.33
N ALA A 145 12.53 -6.95 -9.34
CA ALA A 145 13.54 -6.29 -10.19
C ALA A 145 13.47 -6.74 -11.67
N HIS A 146 12.92 -7.91 -11.96
CA HIS A 146 12.54 -8.31 -13.33
C HIS A 146 11.12 -7.84 -13.73
N MET A 147 10.48 -6.98 -12.93
CA MET A 147 9.18 -6.36 -13.22
C MET A 147 8.05 -7.35 -13.55
N PHE A 148 8.04 -8.52 -12.91
CA PHE A 148 6.94 -9.51 -12.99
C PHE A 148 5.72 -9.08 -12.16
N VAL A 149 5.24 -7.85 -12.39
CA VAL A 149 4.12 -7.22 -11.67
C VAL A 149 2.87 -8.11 -11.65
N LYS A 150 2.56 -8.80 -12.76
CA LYS A 150 1.43 -9.73 -12.86
C LYS A 150 1.55 -10.92 -11.89
N LEU A 151 2.74 -11.52 -11.76
CA LEU A 151 2.98 -12.59 -10.79
C LEU A 151 2.73 -12.09 -9.37
N LYS A 152 3.30 -10.94 -9.02
CA LYS A 152 3.17 -10.35 -7.69
C LYS A 152 1.71 -10.05 -7.34
N VAL A 153 0.99 -9.37 -8.24
CA VAL A 153 -0.44 -9.06 -8.06
C VAL A 153 -1.27 -10.33 -7.88
N ILE A 154 -1.03 -11.39 -8.68
CA ILE A 154 -1.77 -12.65 -8.57
C ILE A 154 -1.43 -13.38 -7.26
N ALA A 155 -0.14 -13.53 -6.91
CA ALA A 155 0.29 -14.24 -5.70
C ALA A 155 -0.16 -13.53 -4.41
N GLU A 156 0.03 -12.20 -4.35
CA GLU A 156 -0.41 -11.36 -3.23
C GLU A 156 -1.95 -11.34 -3.10
N SER A 157 -2.71 -11.38 -4.20
CA SER A 157 -4.18 -11.38 -4.14
C SER A 157 -4.77 -12.75 -3.82
N LEU A 158 -4.27 -13.83 -4.45
CA LEU A 158 -4.77 -15.19 -4.25
C LEU A 158 -4.57 -15.66 -2.80
N SER A 159 -3.42 -15.34 -2.21
CA SER A 159 -3.13 -15.64 -0.81
C SER A 159 -4.08 -14.91 0.16
N VAL A 160 -4.36 -13.61 -0.03
CA VAL A 160 -5.33 -12.88 0.82
C VAL A 160 -6.76 -13.40 0.62
N ILE A 161 -7.17 -13.71 -0.61
CA ILE A 161 -8.50 -14.27 -0.90
C ILE A 161 -8.68 -15.62 -0.20
N LEU A 162 -7.71 -16.54 -0.34
CA LEU A 162 -7.78 -17.86 0.31
C LEU A 162 -7.74 -17.76 1.84
N LYS A 163 -6.96 -16.82 2.42
CA LYS A 163 -7.03 -16.50 3.86
C LYS A 163 -8.43 -16.02 4.27
N SER A 164 -9.02 -15.10 3.52
CA SER A 164 -10.33 -14.53 3.86
C SER A 164 -11.44 -15.58 3.76
N ILE A 165 -11.41 -16.42 2.72
CA ILE A 165 -12.33 -17.57 2.56
C ILE A 165 -12.15 -18.57 3.69
N LEU A 166 -10.91 -18.97 4.03
CA LEU A 166 -10.65 -19.92 5.11
C LEU A 166 -11.06 -19.34 6.48
N THR A 167 -10.83 -18.04 6.72
CA THR A 167 -11.28 -17.35 7.93
C THR A 167 -12.81 -17.40 8.03
N ALA A 168 -13.53 -17.00 6.97
CA ALA A 168 -14.99 -17.02 6.95
C ALA A 168 -15.56 -18.44 7.14
N PHE A 169 -14.97 -19.45 6.50
CA PHE A 169 -15.35 -20.85 6.67
C PHE A 169 -15.16 -21.32 8.12
N LEU A 170 -13.95 -21.13 8.70
CA LEU A 170 -13.66 -21.56 10.06
C LEU A 170 -14.49 -20.81 11.12
N VAL A 171 -14.80 -19.52 10.91
CA VAL A 171 -15.71 -18.75 11.79
C VAL A 171 -17.14 -19.30 11.77
N LEU A 172 -17.64 -19.72 10.61
CA LEU A 172 -19.00 -20.25 10.48
C LEU A 172 -19.14 -21.69 11.00
N TRP A 173 -18.12 -22.54 10.81
CA TRP A 173 -18.20 -23.97 11.12
C TRP A 173 -17.56 -24.35 12.47
N LEU A 174 -16.61 -23.57 12.97
CA LEU A 174 -15.83 -23.84 14.19
C LEU A 174 -15.67 -22.57 15.08
N PRO A 175 -16.74 -21.81 15.39
CA PRO A 175 -16.64 -20.50 16.05
C PRO A 175 -15.90 -20.54 17.41
N TYR A 176 -16.00 -21.66 18.13
CA TYR A 176 -15.35 -21.89 19.42
C TYR A 176 -13.81 -21.99 19.34
N TRP A 177 -13.21 -22.08 18.14
CA TRP A 177 -11.76 -22.08 17.95
C TRP A 177 -11.11 -20.69 18.17
N GLY A 178 -11.89 -19.61 18.15
CA GLY A 178 -11.44 -18.26 18.48
C GLY A 178 -10.15 -17.85 17.75
N LEU A 179 -9.06 -17.69 18.49
CA LEU A 179 -7.78 -17.23 17.96
C LEU A 179 -7.08 -18.24 17.02
N TYR A 180 -7.36 -19.54 17.15
CA TYR A 180 -6.80 -20.56 16.25
C TYR A 180 -7.21 -20.35 14.79
N ILE A 181 -8.43 -19.83 14.56
CA ILE A 181 -8.97 -19.56 13.22
C ILE A 181 -8.05 -18.60 12.46
N PHE A 182 -7.72 -17.46 13.09
CA PHE A 182 -6.86 -16.44 12.50
C PHE A 182 -5.41 -16.88 12.40
N SER A 183 -4.95 -17.68 13.36
CA SER A 183 -3.61 -18.25 13.37
C SER A 183 -3.40 -19.19 12.18
N LEU A 184 -4.33 -20.12 11.96
CA LEU A 184 -4.31 -21.04 10.82
C LEU A 184 -4.48 -20.30 9.48
N ALA A 185 -5.35 -19.28 9.43
CA ALA A 185 -5.55 -18.48 8.22
C ALA A 185 -4.39 -17.52 7.91
N GLN A 186 -3.62 -17.08 8.92
CA GLN A 186 -2.37 -16.33 8.72
C GLN A 186 -1.24 -17.24 8.23
N LEU A 187 -1.15 -18.47 8.74
CA LEU A 187 -0.16 -19.44 8.27
C LEU A 187 -0.48 -19.94 6.85
N SER A 188 -1.76 -20.12 6.51
CA SER A 188 -2.15 -20.47 5.13
C SER A 188 -1.87 -19.33 4.15
N TYR A 189 -2.08 -18.07 4.54
CA TYR A 189 -1.71 -16.88 3.75
C TYR A 189 -0.24 -16.92 3.34
N THR A 190 0.67 -16.99 4.30
CA THR A 190 2.12 -16.94 4.03
C THR A 190 2.59 -18.18 3.26
N THR A 191 2.03 -19.35 3.58
CA THR A 191 2.34 -20.61 2.87
C THR A 191 1.91 -20.53 1.39
N VAL A 192 0.68 -20.10 1.10
CA VAL A 192 0.19 -19.93 -0.27
C VAL A 192 1.01 -18.90 -1.05
N LEU A 193 1.36 -17.77 -0.41
CA LEU A 193 2.16 -16.72 -1.04
C LEU A 193 3.52 -17.26 -1.50
N VAL A 194 4.23 -17.99 -0.62
CA VAL A 194 5.52 -18.63 -0.95
C VAL A 194 5.36 -19.69 -2.04
N LEU A 195 4.36 -20.56 -1.93
CA LEU A 195 4.08 -21.60 -2.92
C LEU A 195 3.80 -21.02 -4.31
N CYS A 196 3.07 -19.89 -4.41
CA CYS A 196 2.84 -19.22 -5.70
C CYS A 196 4.16 -18.81 -6.38
N TYR A 197 5.11 -18.25 -5.62
CA TYR A 197 6.42 -17.90 -6.16
C TYR A 197 7.25 -19.13 -6.53
N VAL A 198 7.32 -20.15 -5.66
CA VAL A 198 8.09 -21.38 -5.91
C VAL A 198 7.56 -22.14 -7.12
N ILE A 199 6.23 -22.31 -7.23
CA ILE A 199 5.58 -23.00 -8.36
C ILE A 199 5.77 -22.22 -9.67
N TYR A 200 5.76 -20.88 -9.63
CA TYR A 200 6.01 -20.08 -10.82
C TYR A 200 7.46 -20.21 -11.30
N PHE A 201 8.44 -19.99 -10.42
CA PHE A 201 9.86 -20.03 -10.81
C PHE A 201 10.34 -21.44 -11.18
N THR A 202 9.83 -22.51 -10.54
CA THR A 202 10.12 -23.89 -10.96
C THR A 202 9.55 -24.20 -12.34
N LYS A 203 8.32 -23.80 -12.65
CA LYS A 203 7.73 -23.97 -14.00
C LYS A 203 8.43 -23.12 -15.07
N LEU A 204 8.85 -21.90 -14.73
CA LEU A 204 9.57 -21.01 -15.64
C LEU A 204 10.96 -21.56 -16.00
N LEU A 205 11.70 -22.08 -15.02
CA LEU A 205 13.02 -22.70 -15.22
C LEU A 205 12.95 -24.10 -15.83
N GLY A 206 11.81 -24.80 -15.67
CA GLY A 206 11.60 -26.15 -16.21
C GLY A 206 11.04 -26.23 -17.64
N SER A 207 10.65 -25.10 -18.26
CA SER A 207 10.07 -25.10 -19.61
C SER A 207 11.14 -25.05 -20.72
N PRO A 208 11.08 -25.91 -21.76
CA PRO A 208 12.04 -25.91 -22.86
C PRO A 208 12.01 -24.65 -23.74
N GLU A 209 10.97 -23.80 -23.63
CA GLU A 209 10.94 -22.49 -24.30
C GLU A 209 11.95 -21.48 -23.74
N SER A 210 12.45 -21.69 -22.51
CA SER A 210 13.42 -20.82 -21.84
C SER A 210 14.67 -20.56 -22.70
N THR A 211 15.12 -21.57 -23.46
CA THR A 211 16.27 -21.49 -24.37
C THR A 211 16.12 -20.42 -25.47
N LYS A 212 14.90 -20.00 -25.82
CA LYS A 212 14.63 -18.92 -26.78
C LYS A 212 14.42 -17.54 -26.13
N GLN A 213 14.40 -17.44 -24.81
CA GLN A 213 14.15 -16.21 -24.06
C GLN A 213 15.29 -15.88 -23.07
N GLN A 214 16.53 -15.86 -23.56
CA GLN A 214 17.72 -15.49 -22.78
C GLN A 214 17.73 -13.99 -22.42
N ALA A 215 16.92 -13.64 -21.41
CA ALA A 215 16.86 -12.33 -20.75
C ALA A 215 16.86 -12.44 -19.21
N LEU A 216 16.91 -13.67 -18.67
CA LEU A 216 17.08 -13.99 -17.25
C LEU A 216 18.50 -14.55 -17.02
N PRO A 217 19.25 -14.07 -16.01
CA PRO A 217 20.66 -14.44 -15.81
C PRO A 217 20.86 -15.77 -15.06
N VAL A 218 19.87 -16.68 -15.09
CA VAL A 218 19.81 -17.91 -14.29
C VAL A 218 19.26 -19.03 -15.17
N SER A 219 19.97 -20.15 -15.33
CA SER A 219 19.55 -21.26 -16.21
C SER A 219 19.07 -22.51 -15.45
N ARG A 220 19.44 -22.66 -14.17
CA ARG A 220 19.02 -23.72 -13.24
C ARG A 220 18.84 -23.15 -11.84
N MET A 221 18.10 -23.83 -10.96
CA MET A 221 17.97 -23.45 -9.55
C MET A 221 19.32 -23.38 -8.81
N THR A 222 20.35 -24.08 -9.30
CA THR A 222 21.73 -24.04 -8.78
C THR A 222 22.49 -22.77 -9.12
N ASP A 223 22.05 -22.01 -10.12
CA ASP A 223 22.85 -20.90 -10.70
C ASP A 223 22.68 -19.59 -9.92
N MET A 224 22.17 -19.66 -8.68
CA MET A 224 22.08 -18.54 -7.73
C MET A 224 23.44 -18.19 -7.10
N LEU A 225 24.56 -18.49 -7.77
CA LEU A 225 25.94 -18.51 -7.24
C LEU A 225 26.90 -17.64 -8.11
N PRO A 226 28.06 -17.18 -7.57
CA PRO A 226 28.64 -15.87 -7.94
C PRO A 226 29.59 -15.76 -9.14
N ARG A 227 29.47 -14.63 -9.89
CA ARG A 227 30.53 -13.97 -10.72
C ARG A 227 30.13 -12.53 -11.16
N ILE A 228 31.08 -11.75 -11.70
CA ILE A 228 31.10 -10.27 -11.69
C ILE A 228 31.39 -9.63 -13.08
N THR A 229 30.72 -8.52 -13.48
CA THR A 229 31.23 -7.38 -14.34
C THR A 229 30.19 -6.24 -14.52
N ARG A 230 30.52 -5.11 -15.22
CA ARG A 230 30.27 -3.71 -14.76
C ARG A 230 29.50 -2.72 -15.71
N SER A 231 28.78 -1.72 -15.14
CA SER A 231 28.14 -0.50 -15.78
C SER A 231 26.94 -0.73 -16.74
N ARG A 232 26.09 0.22 -17.20
CA ARG A 232 25.49 1.56 -16.84
C ARG A 232 24.35 1.85 -17.90
N GLU A 233 23.48 2.88 -18.00
CA GLU A 233 22.92 4.03 -17.22
C GLU A 233 21.77 4.71 -18.06
N ASP A 234 20.71 5.32 -17.48
CA ASP A 234 19.81 6.29 -18.18
C ASP A 234 18.89 7.12 -17.23
N VAL A 235 18.56 8.39 -17.53
CA VAL A 235 17.84 9.33 -16.62
C VAL A 235 16.73 10.20 -17.25
N ALA A 236 16.67 10.33 -18.59
CA ALA A 236 15.88 11.39 -19.25
C ALA A 236 14.34 11.29 -19.15
N VAL A 237 13.77 10.20 -18.62
CA VAL A 237 12.32 9.90 -18.68
C VAL A 237 11.54 10.28 -17.41
N ALA A 238 12.22 10.48 -16.27
CA ALA A 238 11.56 10.58 -14.96
C ALA A 238 10.64 11.81 -14.79
N ALA A 239 10.96 12.95 -15.42
CA ALA A 239 10.29 14.24 -15.17
C ALA A 239 8.79 14.25 -15.54
N ALA A 240 8.44 13.79 -16.75
CA ALA A 240 7.06 13.82 -17.25
C ALA A 240 6.17 12.76 -16.56
N VAL A 241 6.77 11.64 -16.15
CA VAL A 241 6.08 10.61 -15.36
C VAL A 241 5.80 11.13 -13.95
N LEU A 242 6.74 11.85 -13.33
CA LEU A 242 6.54 12.48 -12.02
C LEU A 242 5.37 13.47 -12.02
N GLU A 243 5.31 14.42 -12.96
CA GLU A 243 4.21 15.40 -13.04
C GLU A 243 2.84 14.71 -13.13
N SER A 244 2.76 13.66 -13.96
CA SER A 244 1.53 12.88 -14.19
C SER A 244 1.12 12.06 -12.96
N LEU A 245 2.06 11.37 -12.31
CA LEU A 245 1.80 10.59 -11.09
C LEU A 245 1.44 11.49 -9.90
N LEU A 246 2.10 12.64 -9.77
CA LEU A 246 1.89 13.57 -8.66
C LEU A 246 0.50 14.22 -8.76
N LYS A 247 0.07 14.61 -9.96
CA LYS A 247 -1.28 15.12 -10.18
C LYS A 247 -2.36 14.05 -10.00
N LEU A 248 -2.12 12.80 -10.42
CA LEU A 248 -3.03 11.68 -10.18
C LEU A 248 -3.18 11.37 -8.67
N ALA A 249 -2.06 11.34 -7.93
CA ALA A 249 -2.04 11.12 -6.49
C ALA A 249 -2.74 12.24 -5.72
N LEU A 250 -2.54 13.51 -6.13
CA LEU A 250 -3.21 14.67 -5.57
C LEU A 250 -4.73 14.62 -5.81
N LEU A 251 -5.19 14.33 -7.03
CA LEU A 251 -6.61 14.20 -7.35
C LEU A 251 -7.28 13.06 -6.57
N ALA A 252 -6.63 11.89 -6.48
CA ALA A 252 -7.14 10.76 -5.71
C ALA A 252 -7.22 11.08 -4.21
N GLY A 253 -6.15 11.65 -3.64
CA GLY A 253 -6.11 12.05 -2.24
C GLY A 253 -7.13 13.14 -1.88
N LEU A 254 -7.32 14.13 -2.75
CA LEU A 254 -8.30 15.21 -2.53
C LEU A 254 -9.73 14.68 -2.61
N THR A 255 -10.01 13.76 -3.54
CA THR A 255 -11.29 13.04 -3.62
C THR A 255 -11.54 12.23 -2.34
N ILE A 256 -10.56 11.47 -1.86
CA ILE A 256 -10.65 10.72 -0.60
C ILE A 256 -10.84 11.64 0.60
N THR A 257 -10.23 12.84 0.61
CA THR A 257 -10.40 13.82 1.69
C THR A 257 -11.82 14.40 1.70
N VAL A 258 -12.27 14.94 0.56
CA VAL A 258 -13.55 15.66 0.44
C VAL A 258 -14.74 14.73 0.65
N PHE A 259 -14.78 13.59 -0.05
CA PHE A 259 -15.90 12.65 0.08
C PHE A 259 -15.75 11.77 1.32
N GLY A 260 -14.53 11.33 1.66
CA GLY A 260 -14.30 10.49 2.84
C GLY A 260 -14.69 11.19 4.15
N PHE A 261 -14.60 12.51 4.24
CA PHE A 261 -15.06 13.26 5.42
C PHE A 261 -16.57 13.08 5.66
N ALA A 262 -17.41 13.41 4.67
CA ALA A 262 -18.87 13.37 4.78
C ALA A 262 -19.45 11.94 4.77
N TYR A 263 -18.77 10.97 4.14
CA TYR A 263 -19.25 9.59 4.09
C TYR A 263 -18.65 8.68 5.18
N SER A 264 -17.78 9.18 6.06
CA SER A 264 -17.13 8.38 7.12
C SER A 264 -18.10 7.67 8.04
N GLN A 265 -19.16 8.35 8.50
CA GLN A 265 -20.17 7.77 9.41
C GLN A 265 -20.89 6.60 8.75
N LEU A 266 -21.43 6.84 7.54
CA LEU A 266 -22.19 5.85 6.79
C LEU A 266 -21.30 4.69 6.29
N ALA A 267 -20.07 4.95 5.89
CA ALA A 267 -19.14 3.93 5.43
C ALA A 267 -18.78 2.92 6.54
N LEU A 268 -18.50 3.40 7.76
CA LEU A 268 -18.22 2.52 8.89
C LEU A 268 -19.46 1.73 9.33
N ASP A 269 -20.66 2.33 9.25
CA ASP A 269 -21.92 1.67 9.59
C ASP A 269 -22.31 0.60 8.56
N ILE A 270 -22.09 0.85 7.27
CA ILE A 270 -22.24 -0.16 6.21
C ILE A 270 -21.18 -1.26 6.34
N TYR A 271 -19.96 -0.94 6.75
CA TYR A 271 -18.88 -1.91 6.86
C TYR A 271 -19.06 -2.84 8.08
N GLY A 272 -18.94 -2.30 9.29
CA GLY A 272 -19.00 -3.05 10.56
C GLY A 272 -20.16 -2.66 11.48
N GLY A 273 -21.08 -1.80 11.06
CA GLY A 273 -22.18 -1.32 11.90
C GLY A 273 -21.72 -0.57 13.14
N ALA A 274 -22.57 -0.60 14.17
CA ALA A 274 -22.32 0.02 15.49
C ALA A 274 -21.02 -0.43 16.18
N MET A 275 -20.35 -1.49 15.72
CA MET A 275 -18.99 -1.82 16.18
C MET A 275 -17.99 -0.71 15.85
N LEU A 276 -18.10 -0.08 14.68
CA LEU A 276 -17.15 0.89 14.13
C LEU A 276 -17.76 2.29 13.93
N SER A 277 -19.07 2.40 13.75
CA SER A 277 -19.77 3.69 13.57
C SER A 277 -20.08 4.41 14.88
N SER A 278 -20.02 3.73 16.03
CA SER A 278 -20.17 4.35 17.35
C SER A 278 -18.82 4.79 17.95
N GLY A 279 -18.86 5.82 18.81
CA GLY A 279 -17.67 6.36 19.47
C GLY A 279 -16.76 7.14 18.50
N SER A 280 -15.44 6.99 18.66
CA SER A 280 -14.44 7.80 17.95
C SER A 280 -14.15 7.37 16.51
N GLY A 281 -14.59 6.17 16.09
CA GLY A 281 -14.29 5.58 14.78
C GLY A 281 -14.52 6.53 13.59
N PRO A 282 -15.69 7.18 13.47
CA PRO A 282 -15.97 8.14 12.40
C PRO A 282 -15.02 9.34 12.39
N ILE A 283 -14.74 9.94 13.55
CA ILE A 283 -13.84 11.11 13.66
C ILE A 283 -12.40 10.71 13.28
N LEU A 284 -11.97 9.51 13.67
CA LEU A 284 -10.66 8.96 13.29
C LEU A 284 -10.57 8.71 11.78
N LEU A 285 -11.63 8.17 11.14
CA LEU A 285 -11.65 7.98 9.69
C LEU A 285 -11.62 9.33 8.95
N ARG A 286 -12.39 10.34 9.39
CA ARG A 286 -12.35 11.70 8.83
C ARG A 286 -10.94 12.30 8.89
N ALA A 287 -10.25 12.17 10.02
CA ALA A 287 -8.86 12.61 10.16
C ALA A 287 -7.89 11.78 9.28
N TYR A 288 -8.13 10.48 9.15
CA TYR A 288 -7.32 9.59 8.31
C TYR A 288 -7.49 9.86 6.81
N CYS A 289 -8.66 10.32 6.35
CA CYS A 289 -8.87 10.74 4.95
C CYS A 289 -7.92 11.89 4.54
N LEU A 290 -7.71 12.88 5.43
CA LEU A 290 -6.71 13.93 5.24
C LEU A 290 -5.27 13.37 5.25
N TYR A 291 -4.98 12.41 6.13
CA TYR A 291 -3.68 11.75 6.17
C TYR A 291 -3.37 10.97 4.88
N VAL A 292 -4.36 10.32 4.26
CA VAL A 292 -4.21 9.59 2.99
C VAL A 292 -3.81 10.51 1.84
N LEU A 293 -4.32 11.76 1.79
CA LEU A 293 -3.86 12.77 0.83
C LEU A 293 -2.37 13.09 1.00
N LEU A 294 -1.91 13.32 2.24
CA LEU A 294 -0.50 13.58 2.52
C LEU A 294 0.38 12.36 2.19
N LEU A 295 -0.07 11.15 2.54
CA LEU A 295 0.62 9.90 2.22
C LEU A 295 0.78 9.70 0.69
N ALA A 296 -0.24 10.05 -0.10
CA ALA A 296 -0.19 9.95 -1.56
C ALA A 296 0.82 10.94 -2.18
N ILE A 297 0.86 12.19 -1.69
CA ILE A 297 1.84 13.20 -2.13
C ILE A 297 3.26 12.80 -1.70
N ASN A 298 3.44 12.37 -0.45
CA ASN A 298 4.73 11.91 0.08
C ASN A 298 5.26 10.72 -0.74
N GLY A 299 4.46 9.68 -0.95
CA GLY A 299 4.89 8.47 -1.66
C GLY A 299 5.39 8.73 -3.08
N VAL A 300 4.79 9.68 -3.82
CA VAL A 300 5.26 10.04 -5.17
C VAL A 300 6.50 10.94 -5.13
N THR A 301 6.50 11.96 -4.26
CA THR A 301 7.61 12.93 -4.19
C THR A 301 8.91 12.30 -3.65
N GLU A 302 8.81 11.52 -2.57
CA GLU A 302 9.94 10.87 -1.92
C GLU A 302 10.54 9.73 -2.76
N CYS A 303 9.69 9.01 -3.51
CA CYS A 303 10.16 8.00 -4.47
C CYS A 303 11.05 8.63 -5.54
N PHE A 304 10.67 9.79 -6.08
CA PHE A 304 11.52 10.52 -7.02
C PHE A 304 12.80 11.05 -6.36
N THR A 305 12.76 11.60 -5.15
CA THR A 305 13.98 12.12 -4.51
C THR A 305 14.98 11.02 -4.21
N PHE A 306 14.56 9.86 -3.69
CA PHE A 306 15.46 8.72 -3.52
C PHE A 306 16.02 8.16 -4.85
N ALA A 307 15.33 8.35 -5.97
CA ALA A 307 15.82 7.98 -7.30
C ALA A 307 16.77 9.02 -7.93
N ALA A 308 16.87 10.23 -7.36
CA ALA A 308 17.60 11.36 -7.95
C ALA A 308 18.71 11.95 -7.04
N MET A 309 18.73 11.61 -5.75
CA MET A 309 19.75 12.04 -4.78
C MET A 309 21.11 11.34 -4.98
N SER A 310 22.20 12.04 -4.68
CA SER A 310 23.52 11.42 -4.48
C SER A 310 23.55 10.57 -3.20
N LYS A 311 24.59 9.74 -3.03
CA LYS A 311 24.76 8.94 -1.81
C LYS A 311 24.88 9.83 -0.56
N GLU A 312 25.63 10.92 -0.68
CA GLU A 312 25.89 11.91 0.38
C GLU A 312 24.62 12.69 0.75
N GLU A 313 23.71 12.89 -0.21
CA GLU A 313 22.39 13.46 0.01
C GLU A 313 21.45 12.46 0.68
N VAL A 314 21.48 11.18 0.28
CA VAL A 314 20.72 10.10 0.94
C VAL A 314 21.18 9.91 2.39
N ASP A 315 22.49 9.89 2.66
CA ASP A 315 23.03 9.73 4.02
C ASP A 315 22.62 10.93 4.92
N ARG A 316 22.63 12.16 4.37
CA ARG A 316 22.11 13.36 5.04
C ARG A 316 20.59 13.30 5.27
N TYR A 317 19.82 12.80 4.30
CA TYR A 317 18.38 12.63 4.41
C TYR A 317 18.02 11.59 5.49
N ASN A 318 18.74 10.48 5.55
CA ASN A 318 18.56 9.43 6.56
C ASN A 318 18.83 9.97 7.98
N PHE A 319 19.89 10.77 8.17
CA PHE A 319 20.14 11.43 9.46
C PHE A 319 19.03 12.41 9.85
N MET A 320 18.51 13.17 8.89
CA MET A 320 17.38 14.08 9.11
C MET A 320 16.06 13.34 9.40
N MET A 321 15.84 12.16 8.81
CA MET A 321 14.70 11.29 9.12
C MET A 321 14.77 10.68 10.53
N LEU A 322 15.96 10.43 11.07
CA LEU A 322 16.14 10.01 12.47
C LEU A 322 15.71 11.12 13.44
N ALA A 323 16.10 12.37 13.17
CA ALA A 323 15.67 13.54 13.93
C ALA A 323 14.14 13.75 13.84
N LEU A 324 13.55 13.59 12.64
CA LEU A 324 12.09 13.66 12.45
C LEU A 324 11.34 12.56 13.20
N SER A 325 11.89 11.35 13.25
CA SER A 325 11.29 10.23 14.00
C SER A 325 11.26 10.53 15.50
N SER A 326 12.31 11.15 16.02
CA SER A 326 12.38 11.60 17.42
C SER A 326 11.37 12.74 17.71
N SER A 327 11.26 13.74 16.83
CA SER A 327 10.28 14.82 17.01
C SER A 327 8.83 14.35 16.85
N PHE A 328 8.59 13.37 15.97
CA PHE A 328 7.30 12.72 15.79
C PHE A 328 6.82 11.99 17.05
N LEU A 329 7.70 11.31 17.79
CA LEU A 329 7.35 10.64 19.06
C LEU A 329 6.91 11.66 20.12
N VAL A 330 7.66 12.77 20.26
CA VAL A 330 7.31 13.86 21.20
C VAL A 330 5.99 14.52 20.81
N LEU A 331 5.81 14.87 19.54
CA LEU A 331 4.57 15.48 19.06
C LEU A 331 3.37 14.54 19.18
N SER A 332 3.57 13.23 18.94
CA SER A 332 2.54 12.20 19.14
C SER A 332 2.10 12.12 20.59
N TYR A 333 3.03 12.11 21.54
CA TYR A 333 2.71 12.12 22.97
C TYR A 333 1.90 13.37 23.35
N LEU A 334 2.36 14.56 22.93
CA LEU A 334 1.71 15.84 23.25
C LEU A 334 0.30 15.95 22.64
N LEU A 335 0.15 15.67 21.34
CA LEU A 335 -1.16 15.75 20.67
C LEU A 335 -2.10 14.64 21.14
N THR A 336 -1.61 13.43 21.40
CA THR A 336 -2.46 12.34 21.94
C THR A 336 -2.97 12.67 23.35
N ARG A 337 -2.18 13.37 24.16
CA ARG A 337 -2.62 13.88 25.46
C ARG A 337 -3.64 15.03 25.35
N TRP A 338 -3.67 15.76 24.24
CA TRP A 338 -4.58 16.91 24.06
C TRP A 338 -5.91 16.54 23.36
N CYS A 339 -5.86 15.74 22.30
CA CYS A 339 -7.03 15.37 21.50
C CYS A 339 -7.11 13.85 21.18
N GLY A 340 -6.54 13.01 22.05
CA GLY A 340 -6.68 11.55 22.00
C GLY A 340 -6.09 10.93 20.74
N SER A 341 -6.68 9.83 20.27
CA SER A 341 -6.22 9.11 19.08
C SER A 341 -6.27 9.94 17.79
N VAL A 342 -7.06 11.03 17.73
CA VAL A 342 -7.01 11.99 16.62
C VAL A 342 -5.68 12.76 16.62
N GLY A 343 -5.16 13.10 17.80
CA GLY A 343 -3.86 13.76 17.97
C GLY A 343 -2.69 12.94 17.43
N PHE A 344 -2.75 11.61 17.53
CA PHE A 344 -1.77 10.73 16.90
C PHE A 344 -1.80 10.85 15.36
N ILE A 345 -2.99 10.91 14.76
CA ILE A 345 -3.13 11.11 13.30
C ILE A 345 -2.59 12.50 12.91
N LEU A 346 -2.89 13.54 13.67
CA LEU A 346 -2.38 14.90 13.42
C LEU A 346 -0.84 14.99 13.53
N ALA A 347 -0.22 14.28 14.47
CA ALA A 347 1.24 14.18 14.56
C ALA A 347 1.86 13.49 13.33
N ASN A 348 1.19 12.45 12.80
CA ASN A 348 1.58 11.81 11.54
C ASN A 348 1.40 12.76 10.34
N CYS A 349 0.31 13.53 10.28
CA CYS A 349 0.09 14.55 9.25
C CYS A 349 1.21 15.62 9.25
N PHE A 350 1.62 16.10 10.43
CA PHE A 350 2.70 17.07 10.57
C PHE A 350 4.06 16.51 10.10
N ASN A 351 4.39 15.29 10.51
CA ASN A 351 5.60 14.57 10.06
C ASN A 351 5.61 14.40 8.52
N MET A 352 4.48 13.97 7.93
CA MET A 352 4.34 13.90 6.47
C MET A 352 4.47 15.26 5.80
N GLY A 353 3.91 16.32 6.39
CA GLY A 353 4.06 17.69 5.91
C GLY A 353 5.52 18.09 5.74
N ILE A 354 6.35 17.88 6.77
CA ILE A 354 7.79 18.20 6.70
C ILE A 354 8.50 17.35 5.64
N ARG A 355 8.24 16.04 5.57
CA ARG A 355 8.85 15.12 4.58
C ARG A 355 8.48 15.50 3.14
N ILE A 356 7.24 15.94 2.91
CA ILE A 356 6.80 16.52 1.64
C ILE A 356 7.57 17.81 1.36
N THR A 357 7.60 18.78 2.28
CA THR A 357 8.35 20.04 2.08
C THR A 357 9.81 19.80 1.73
N GLN A 358 10.49 18.88 2.43
CA GLN A 358 11.87 18.50 2.12
C GLN A 358 12.03 17.93 0.72
N SER A 359 11.15 17.01 0.33
CA SER A 359 11.15 16.41 -1.02
C SER A 359 10.88 17.45 -2.11
N LEU A 360 9.93 18.36 -1.90
CA LEU A 360 9.62 19.47 -2.81
C LEU A 360 10.78 20.47 -2.93
N CYS A 361 11.46 20.80 -1.82
CA CYS A 361 12.65 21.65 -1.84
C CYS A 361 13.81 21.01 -2.61
N PHE A 362 14.00 19.69 -2.50
CA PHE A 362 14.98 18.97 -3.31
C PHE A 362 14.61 19.02 -4.80
N ILE A 363 13.37 18.66 -5.16
CA ILE A 363 12.88 18.68 -6.55
C ILE A 363 13.03 20.08 -7.16
N HIS A 364 12.69 21.13 -6.40
CA HIS A 364 12.86 22.52 -6.86
C HIS A 364 14.32 22.84 -7.19
N ARG A 365 15.28 22.50 -6.30
CA ARG A 365 16.72 22.72 -6.53
C ARG A 365 17.24 21.90 -7.71
N TYR A 366 16.86 20.63 -7.81
CA TYR A 366 17.26 19.71 -8.88
C TYR A 366 16.86 20.24 -10.27
N TYR A 367 15.64 20.77 -10.40
CA TYR A 367 15.14 21.35 -11.66
C TYR A 367 15.42 22.84 -11.83
N GLN A 368 16.09 23.52 -10.88
CA GLN A 368 16.30 24.99 -10.91
C GLN A 368 17.08 25.48 -12.15
N LYS A 369 17.92 24.61 -12.75
CA LYS A 369 18.68 24.88 -13.99
C LYS A 369 18.09 24.20 -15.24
N SER A 370 16.87 23.64 -15.15
CA SER A 370 16.20 22.89 -16.22
C SER A 370 14.98 23.65 -16.73
N PRO A 371 14.60 23.53 -18.02
CA PRO A 371 13.33 24.07 -18.51
C PRO A 371 12.09 23.35 -17.95
N HIS A 372 12.27 22.15 -17.37
CA HIS A 372 11.17 21.32 -16.87
C HIS A 372 10.74 21.74 -15.44
N ARG A 373 9.43 21.87 -15.21
CA ARG A 373 8.86 22.26 -13.90
C ARG A 373 7.82 21.24 -13.41
N PRO A 374 8.20 20.00 -13.04
CA PRO A 374 7.24 18.94 -12.68
C PRO A 374 6.39 19.27 -11.43
N LEU A 375 6.84 20.22 -10.60
CA LEU A 375 6.06 20.77 -9.48
C LEU A 375 4.75 21.46 -9.92
N ALA A 376 4.61 21.84 -11.19
CA ALA A 376 3.34 22.32 -11.75
C ALA A 376 2.20 21.27 -11.66
N GLY A 377 2.54 19.97 -11.50
CA GLY A 377 1.55 18.92 -11.22
C GLY A 377 0.78 19.10 -9.91
N LEU A 378 1.30 19.89 -8.96
CA LEU A 378 0.59 20.25 -7.73
C LEU A 378 -0.43 21.40 -7.93
N CYS A 379 -0.27 22.18 -8.99
CA CYS A 379 -1.19 23.26 -9.33
C CYS A 379 -2.42 22.68 -10.06
N LEU A 380 -3.47 22.39 -9.30
CA LEU A 380 -4.81 22.15 -9.84
C LEU A 380 -5.44 23.45 -10.34
N SER A 381 -6.39 23.36 -11.27
CA SER A 381 -7.13 24.55 -11.72
C SER A 381 -7.97 25.15 -10.58
N PRO A 382 -8.05 26.49 -10.44
CA PRO A 382 -8.89 27.13 -9.40
C PRO A 382 -10.36 26.74 -9.48
N VAL A 383 -10.86 26.49 -10.71
CA VAL A 383 -12.24 26.04 -10.96
C VAL A 383 -12.47 24.64 -10.37
N LEU A 384 -11.52 23.72 -10.55
CA LEU A 384 -11.60 22.38 -9.98
C LEU A 384 -11.49 22.39 -8.44
N LEU A 385 -10.63 23.24 -7.87
CA LEU A 385 -10.57 23.45 -6.43
C LEU A 385 -11.89 24.02 -5.87
N GLY A 386 -12.51 24.99 -6.56
CA GLY A 386 -13.84 25.50 -6.24
C GLY A 386 -14.93 24.42 -6.35
N THR A 387 -14.84 23.52 -7.33
CA THR A 387 -15.75 22.37 -7.48
C THR A 387 -15.61 21.41 -6.29
N PHE A 388 -14.38 21.06 -5.89
CA PHE A 388 -14.13 20.24 -4.70
C PHE A 388 -14.64 20.89 -3.40
N ALA A 389 -14.44 22.20 -3.23
CA ALA A 389 -14.96 22.92 -2.07
C ALA A 389 -16.50 22.93 -2.02
N LEU A 390 -17.16 23.20 -3.16
CA LEU A 390 -18.62 23.17 -3.28
C LEU A 390 -19.17 21.76 -3.01
N SER A 391 -18.60 20.72 -3.62
CA SER A 391 -19.01 19.33 -3.38
C SER A 391 -18.78 18.91 -1.93
N GLY A 392 -17.70 19.35 -1.28
CA GLY A 392 -17.46 19.12 0.15
C GLY A 392 -18.51 19.77 1.04
N GLY A 393 -18.90 21.02 0.73
CA GLY A 393 -19.99 21.70 1.43
C GLY A 393 -21.33 20.98 1.27
N VAL A 394 -21.70 20.65 0.02
CA VAL A 394 -22.97 19.96 -0.30
C VAL A 394 -23.04 18.57 0.35
N THR A 395 -21.97 17.78 0.30
CA THR A 395 -21.94 16.45 0.93
C THR A 395 -21.93 16.52 2.46
N SER A 396 -21.27 17.51 3.06
CA SER A 396 -21.29 17.73 4.51
C SER A 396 -22.66 18.17 5.03
N LEU A 397 -23.36 19.07 4.32
CA LEU A 397 -24.77 19.38 4.62
C LEU A 397 -25.65 18.14 4.45
N SER A 398 -25.42 17.36 3.39
CA SER A 398 -26.15 16.12 3.14
C SER A 398 -25.94 15.08 4.25
N GLU A 399 -24.75 14.99 4.84
CA GLU A 399 -24.49 14.15 6.03
C GLU A 399 -25.36 14.64 7.21
N VAL A 400 -25.27 15.93 7.56
CA VAL A 400 -26.01 16.51 8.71
C VAL A 400 -27.52 16.35 8.59
N PHE A 401 -28.09 16.46 7.39
CA PHE A 401 -29.54 16.39 7.20
C PHE A 401 -30.10 14.99 6.93
N LEU A 402 -29.30 14.02 6.45
CA LEU A 402 -29.79 12.71 5.98
C LEU A 402 -29.11 11.48 6.62
N CYS A 403 -27.96 11.65 7.29
CA CYS A 403 -27.27 10.57 7.99
C CYS A 403 -27.57 10.61 9.51
N CYS A 404 -27.82 9.49 10.20
CA CYS A 404 -28.00 8.13 9.69
C CYS A 404 -29.15 7.36 10.40
N GLU A 405 -29.94 8.05 11.24
CA GLU A 405 -31.07 7.45 11.98
C GLU A 405 -32.42 7.54 11.23
N GLN A 406 -32.51 8.39 10.19
CA GLN A 406 -33.70 8.57 9.34
C GLN A 406 -33.99 7.38 8.38
N GLY A 407 -33.54 6.17 8.73
CA GLY A 407 -33.74 4.95 7.95
C GLY A 407 -32.96 4.87 6.64
N TRP A 408 -33.20 3.79 5.89
CA TRP A 408 -32.46 3.47 4.67
C TRP A 408 -32.71 4.42 3.50
N LEU A 409 -33.89 5.04 3.41
CA LEU A 409 -34.21 5.95 2.32
C LEU A 409 -33.34 7.22 2.36
N ALA A 410 -33.20 7.85 3.53
CA ALA A 410 -32.34 9.01 3.72
C ALA A 410 -30.86 8.68 3.43
N ARG A 411 -30.38 7.50 3.87
CA ARG A 411 -29.04 6.98 3.54
C ARG A 411 -28.82 6.82 2.03
N LEU A 412 -29.82 6.33 1.29
CA LEU A 412 -29.74 6.21 -0.17
C LEU A 412 -29.73 7.58 -0.88
N VAL A 413 -30.53 8.53 -0.43
CA VAL A 413 -30.50 9.92 -0.96
C VAL A 413 -29.15 10.58 -0.68
N HIS A 414 -28.59 10.40 0.51
CA HIS A 414 -27.25 10.88 0.86
C HIS A 414 -26.16 10.29 -0.07
N VAL A 415 -26.22 8.99 -0.37
CA VAL A 415 -25.32 8.35 -1.36
C VAL A 415 -25.54 8.90 -2.77
N ALA A 416 -26.78 9.17 -3.18
CA ALA A 416 -27.07 9.74 -4.50
C ALA A 416 -26.50 11.16 -4.66
N VAL A 417 -26.62 12.02 -3.64
CA VAL A 417 -25.99 13.36 -3.62
C VAL A 417 -24.47 13.23 -3.77
N GLY A 418 -23.85 12.26 -3.09
CA GLY A 418 -22.42 11.97 -3.18
C GLY A 418 -22.01 11.51 -4.58
N ALA A 419 -22.76 10.60 -5.19
CA ALA A 419 -22.51 10.11 -6.54
C ALA A 419 -22.60 11.22 -7.60
N LEU A 420 -23.59 12.13 -7.47
CA LEU A 420 -23.72 13.30 -8.35
C LEU A 420 -22.55 14.28 -8.18
N CYS A 421 -22.16 14.59 -6.93
CA CYS A 421 -21.01 15.46 -6.64
C CYS A 421 -19.69 14.84 -7.10
N LEU A 422 -19.52 13.52 -6.98
CA LEU A 422 -18.36 12.79 -7.47
C LEU A 422 -18.32 12.78 -9.02
N GLY A 423 -19.47 12.57 -9.67
CA GLY A 423 -19.59 12.69 -11.12
C GLY A 423 -19.23 14.08 -11.63
N ALA A 424 -19.69 15.14 -10.95
CA ALA A 424 -19.36 16.52 -11.27
C ALA A 424 -17.87 16.85 -11.07
N THR A 425 -17.27 16.46 -9.94
CA THR A 425 -15.83 16.69 -9.69
C THR A 425 -14.92 15.91 -10.64
N LEU A 426 -15.25 14.65 -10.96
CA LEU A 426 -14.53 13.86 -11.97
C LEU A 426 -14.72 14.43 -13.38
N GLY A 427 -15.92 14.90 -13.73
CA GLY A 427 -16.20 15.60 -14.99
C GLY A 427 -15.41 16.91 -15.12
N MET A 428 -15.35 17.72 -14.06
CA MET A 428 -14.55 18.96 -14.06
C MET A 428 -13.05 18.70 -14.08
N ALA A 429 -12.58 17.61 -13.47
CA ALA A 429 -11.21 17.13 -13.66
C ALA A 429 -10.97 16.72 -15.12
N PHE A 430 -11.94 16.03 -15.76
CA PHE A 430 -11.87 15.65 -17.16
C PHE A 430 -11.86 16.84 -18.13
N LEU A 431 -12.53 17.94 -17.79
CA LEU A 431 -12.55 19.15 -18.62
C LEU A 431 -11.32 20.06 -18.40
N THR A 432 -10.79 20.13 -17.17
CA THR A 432 -9.70 21.06 -16.85
C THR A 432 -8.29 20.47 -16.95
N GLU A 433 -8.10 19.16 -16.73
CA GLU A 433 -6.77 18.53 -16.68
C GLU A 433 -6.38 17.82 -18.01
N THR A 434 -6.58 18.53 -19.12
CA THR A 434 -6.40 18.03 -20.50
C THR A 434 -5.04 17.38 -20.76
N LYS A 435 -3.96 17.86 -20.13
CA LYS A 435 -2.61 17.25 -20.21
C LYS A 435 -2.57 15.83 -19.63
N LEU A 436 -3.09 15.65 -18.41
CA LEU A 436 -3.15 14.35 -17.74
C LEU A 436 -4.00 13.35 -18.54
N ILE A 437 -5.07 13.85 -19.16
CA ILE A 437 -6.01 13.04 -19.94
C ILE A 437 -5.43 12.69 -21.31
N HIS A 438 -4.71 13.60 -21.96
CA HIS A 438 -3.97 13.29 -23.18
C HIS A 438 -2.91 12.21 -22.91
N PHE A 439 -2.17 12.32 -21.79
CA PHE A 439 -1.27 11.26 -21.32
C PHE A 439 -2.03 9.94 -21.12
N LEU A 440 -3.08 9.91 -20.29
CA LEU A 440 -3.88 8.69 -20.04
C LEU A 440 -4.47 8.09 -21.32
N ARG A 441 -5.04 8.89 -22.22
CA ARG A 441 -5.66 8.44 -23.49
C ARG A 441 -4.62 7.85 -24.45
N THR A 442 -3.40 8.40 -24.45
CA THR A 442 -2.26 7.91 -25.23
C THR A 442 -1.75 6.57 -24.68
N GLN A 443 -1.59 6.45 -23.35
CA GLN A 443 -1.11 5.23 -22.70
C GLN A 443 -2.14 4.09 -22.71
N LEU A 444 -3.42 4.40 -22.48
CA LEU A 444 -4.54 3.45 -22.51
C LEU A 444 -4.95 3.03 -23.94
N GLY A 445 -4.42 3.69 -24.98
CA GLY A 445 -4.58 3.27 -26.37
C GLY A 445 -5.95 3.56 -27.00
N MET A 446 -6.82 4.34 -26.34
CA MET A 446 -8.19 4.63 -26.82
C MET A 446 -8.24 5.38 -28.17
N SER A 447 -7.10 5.86 -28.69
CA SER A 447 -7.01 6.43 -30.04
C SER A 447 -7.25 5.40 -31.15
N ARG A 448 -6.96 4.11 -30.93
CA ARG A 448 -7.08 3.06 -31.97
C ARG A 448 -8.50 2.51 -32.19
N LEU A 449 -9.52 3.10 -31.57
CA LEU A 449 -10.93 2.78 -31.85
C LEU A 449 -11.62 3.81 -32.77
N ALA A 450 -11.12 5.04 -32.86
CA ALA A 450 -11.69 6.07 -33.73
C ALA A 450 -11.28 5.88 -35.20
N ASP A 451 -10.00 5.58 -35.46
CA ASP A 451 -9.43 5.25 -36.80
C ASP A 451 -9.90 3.89 -37.37
N LYS A 452 -11.05 3.37 -36.91
CA LYS A 452 -11.68 2.13 -37.40
C LYS A 452 -13.15 2.29 -37.78
N THR A 453 -13.65 3.53 -37.77
CA THR A 453 -15.05 3.87 -38.08
C THR A 453 -15.14 5.02 -39.09
N THR A 454 -14.18 5.06 -40.03
CA THR A 454 -14.09 5.93 -41.20
C THR A 454 -13.50 5.14 -42.35
#